data_AF-A0A537AC04-F1
#
_entry.id   AF-A0A537AC04-F1
#
_cell.length_a   1.000
_cell.length_b   1.000
_cell.length_c   1.000
_cell.angle_alpha   90.00
_cell.angle_beta   90.00
_cell.angle_gamma   90.00
#
_symmetry.space_group_name_H-M   'P 1'
#
loop_
_entity.id
_entity.type
_entity.pdbx_description
1 polymer ?
#
loop_
_entity_poly.entity_id
_entity_poly.type
_entity_poly.pdbx_seq_one_letter_code
_entity_poly.pdbx_strand_id
1 'polypeptide(L)'
;MKASPHRTNEPARLRAEAAVETHMRALFTRLPMLCGFAMADDLDVTNVTIQTWPGYIAGADLYGEIANAVVDLVEERPDVIELLQGRTFARAFH
;
A
#
# COMPACT_ATOMS: atom_id res chain seq x y z
N MET A 1 16.77 35.50 0.39
CA MET A 1 16.91 34.17 -0.25
C MET A 1 16.19 33.16 0.64
N LYS A 2 15.03 32.65 0.24
CA LYS A 2 14.32 31.61 1.02
C LYS A 2 14.92 30.26 0.62
N ALA A 3 15.48 29.54 1.58
CA ALA A 3 15.95 28.18 1.36
C ALA A 3 14.77 27.31 0.93
N SER A 4 14.87 26.67 -0.23
CA SER A 4 13.84 25.76 -0.74
C SER A 4 13.61 24.64 0.28
N PRO A 5 12.36 24.38 0.71
CA PRO A 5 12.05 23.35 1.70
C PRO A 5 12.33 21.91 1.22
N HIS A 6 12.66 21.72 -0.05
CA HIS A 6 12.85 20.39 -0.65
C HIS A 6 14.10 19.64 -0.19
N ARG A 7 15.16 20.32 0.26
CA ARG A 7 16.42 19.64 0.62
C ARG A 7 16.41 18.98 2.00
N THR A 8 15.45 19.32 2.86
CA THR A 8 15.42 18.90 4.27
C THR A 8 14.54 17.67 4.51
N ASN A 9 13.62 17.33 3.59
CA ASN A 9 12.65 16.25 3.77
C ASN A 9 12.98 14.95 3.03
N GLU A 10 14.02 14.95 2.18
CA GLU A 10 14.48 13.77 1.44
C GLU A 10 14.76 12.54 2.33
N PRO A 11 15.48 12.64 3.47
CA PRO A 11 15.69 11.48 4.34
C PRO A 11 14.42 11.01 5.05
N ALA A 12 13.43 11.88 5.30
CA ALA A 12 12.15 11.48 5.87
C ALA A 12 11.30 10.75 4.84
N ARG A 13 11.25 11.26 3.60
CA ARG A 13 10.58 10.64 2.47
C ARG A 13 11.13 9.26 2.16
N LEU A 14 12.46 9.08 2.15
CA LEU A 14 13.09 7.78 1.96
C LEU A 14 12.71 6.78 3.06
N ARG A 15 12.61 7.23 4.32
CA ARG A 15 12.15 6.38 5.43
C ARG A 15 10.67 6.02 5.32
N ALA A 16 9.84 6.93 4.83
CA ALA A 16 8.42 6.68 4.57
C ALA A 16 8.25 5.68 3.42
N GLU A 17 8.99 5.85 2.31
CA GLU A 17 9.00 4.90 1.19
C GLU A 17 9.45 3.50 1.63
N ALA A 18 10.52 3.39 2.42
CA ALA A 18 10.98 2.12 2.97
C ALA A 18 9.96 1.47 3.92
N ALA A 19 9.22 2.27 4.70
CA ALA A 19 8.14 1.77 5.56
C ALA A 19 6.99 1.21 4.72
N VAL A 20 6.53 1.95 3.70
CA VAL A 20 5.52 1.48 2.75
C VAL A 20 5.98 0.18 2.09
N GLU A 21 7.20 0.12 1.57
CA GLU A 21 7.71 -1.09 0.91
C GLU A 21 7.73 -2.30 1.85
N THR A 22 8.25 -2.12 3.08
CA THR A 22 8.30 -3.18 4.09
C THR A 22 6.90 -3.70 4.42
N HIS A 23 5.96 -2.78 4.60
CA HIS A 23 4.58 -3.12 4.96
C HIS A 23 3.85 -3.83 3.83
N MET A 24 3.95 -3.31 2.61
CA MET A 24 3.34 -3.93 1.43
C MET A 24 3.91 -5.33 1.18
N ARG A 25 5.23 -5.50 1.35
CA ARG A 25 5.88 -6.82 1.26
C ARG A 25 5.32 -7.80 2.29
N ALA A 26 5.13 -7.37 3.53
CA ALA A 26 4.52 -8.18 4.57
C ALA A 26 3.07 -8.57 4.23
N LEU A 27 2.27 -7.62 3.72
CA LEU A 27 0.89 -7.86 3.27
C LEU A 27 0.83 -8.92 2.16
N PHE A 28 1.63 -8.77 1.10
CA PHE A 28 1.69 -9.77 0.03
C PHE A 28 2.19 -11.12 0.54
N THR A 29 3.12 -11.15 1.50
CA THR A 29 3.60 -12.42 2.09
C THR A 29 2.48 -13.14 2.86
N ARG A 30 1.66 -12.39 3.61
CA ARG A 30 0.51 -12.91 4.36
C ARG A 30 -0.64 -13.36 3.46
N LEU A 31 -0.81 -12.71 2.31
CA LEU A 31 -1.86 -12.98 1.34
C LEU A 31 -1.26 -13.50 0.02
N PRO A 32 -0.89 -14.79 -0.07
CA PRO A 32 -0.23 -15.34 -1.25
C PRO A 32 -1.08 -15.26 -2.52
N MET A 33 -2.40 -15.25 -2.39
CA MET A 33 -3.36 -15.09 -3.50
C MET A 33 -3.48 -13.65 -4.01
N LEU A 34 -3.01 -12.64 -3.27
CA LEU A 34 -3.12 -11.24 -3.67
C LEU A 34 -2.06 -10.92 -4.74
N CYS A 35 -2.51 -10.57 -5.94
CA CYS A 35 -1.64 -10.12 -7.03
C CYS A 35 -1.41 -8.62 -6.99
N GLY A 36 -2.42 -7.85 -6.60
CA GLY A 36 -2.31 -6.40 -6.52
C GLY A 36 -3.63 -5.72 -6.17
N PHE A 37 -3.54 -4.43 -5.91
CA PHE A 37 -4.66 -3.54 -5.65
C PHE A 37 -4.24 -2.10 -5.94
N ALA A 38 -5.23 -1.22 -6.10
CA ALA A 38 -5.03 0.21 -6.25
C ALA A 38 -5.58 0.96 -5.04
N MET A 39 -4.97 2.09 -4.74
CA MET A 39 -5.44 3.05 -3.75
C MET A 39 -6.05 4.23 -4.49
N ALA A 40 -7.27 4.59 -4.12
CA ALA A 40 -7.88 5.85 -4.54
C ALA A 40 -7.24 7.04 -3.78
N ASP A 41 -7.58 8.26 -4.19
CA ASP A 41 -7.05 9.49 -3.57
C ASP A 41 -7.53 9.68 -2.12
N ASP A 42 -8.67 9.10 -1.76
CA ASP A 42 -9.22 9.05 -0.41
C ASP A 42 -8.73 7.84 0.42
N LEU A 43 -7.75 7.09 -0.10
CA LEU A 43 -7.20 5.87 0.48
C LEU A 43 -8.18 4.68 0.48
N ASP A 44 -9.23 4.70 -0.33
CA ASP A 44 -10.04 3.50 -0.53
C ASP A 44 -9.30 2.45 -1.36
N VAL A 45 -9.43 1.19 -0.94
CA VAL A 45 -8.86 0.03 -1.65
C VAL A 45 -9.75 -0.32 -2.83
N THR A 46 -9.19 -0.31 -4.03
CA THR A 46 -9.90 -0.56 -5.29
C THR A 46 -9.13 -1.55 -6.17
N ASN A 47 -9.78 -2.06 -7.22
CA ASN A 47 -9.16 -2.90 -8.25
C ASN A 47 -8.33 -4.09 -7.70
N VAL A 48 -8.84 -4.75 -6.66
CA VAL A 48 -8.17 -5.90 -6.04
C VAL A 48 -8.12 -7.05 -7.05
N THR A 49 -6.90 -7.47 -7.36
CA THR A 49 -6.60 -8.57 -8.28
C THR A 49 -6.01 -9.73 -7.49
N ILE A 50 -6.57 -10.92 -7.68
CA ILE A 50 -6.16 -12.14 -7.00
C ILE A 50 -5.82 -13.24 -8.01
N GLN A 51 -4.89 -14.12 -7.65
CA GLN A 51 -4.62 -15.35 -8.36
C GLN A 51 -5.39 -16.46 -7.66
N THR A 52 -6.49 -16.89 -8.29
CA THR A 52 -7.35 -17.90 -7.69
C THR A 52 -7.73 -18.98 -8.68
N TRP A 53 -8.11 -20.13 -8.13
CA TRP A 53 -8.71 -21.20 -8.90
C TRP A 53 -10.08 -20.77 -9.44
N PRO A 54 -10.53 -21.31 -10.59
CA PRO A 54 -11.86 -21.05 -11.10
C PRO A 54 -12.93 -21.34 -10.03
N GLY A 55 -13.79 -20.36 -9.76
CA GLY A 55 -14.88 -20.49 -8.78
C GLY A 55 -14.59 -19.91 -7.38
N TYR A 56 -13.37 -19.41 -7.11
CA TYR A 56 -13.12 -18.63 -5.90
C TYR A 56 -13.49 -17.16 -6.14
N ILE A 57 -14.30 -16.60 -5.25
CA ILE A 57 -14.65 -15.18 -5.22
C ILE A 57 -13.97 -14.59 -3.98
N ALA A 58 -13.11 -13.58 -4.16
CA ALA A 58 -12.59 -12.84 -3.02
C ALA A 58 -13.75 -12.25 -2.21
N GLY A 59 -13.88 -12.69 -0.96
CA GLY A 59 -14.88 -12.18 -0.04
C GLY A 59 -14.53 -10.77 0.46
N ALA A 60 -15.51 -10.13 1.10
CA ALA A 60 -15.32 -8.85 1.80
C ALA A 60 -14.18 -8.90 2.83
N ASP A 61 -13.90 -10.07 3.38
CA ASP A 61 -12.81 -10.30 4.34
C ASP A 61 -11.44 -9.92 3.75
N LEU A 62 -11.18 -10.23 2.47
CA LEU A 62 -9.92 -9.87 1.82
C LEU A 62 -9.77 -8.35 1.70
N TYR A 63 -10.84 -7.66 1.31
CA TYR A 63 -10.84 -6.20 1.24
C TYR A 63 -10.62 -5.59 2.62
N GLY A 64 -11.28 -6.13 3.64
CA GLY A 64 -11.08 -5.72 5.04
C GLY A 64 -9.64 -5.94 5.50
N GLU A 65 -9.02 -7.07 5.16
CA GLU A 65 -7.62 -7.33 5.53
C GLU A 65 -6.62 -6.38 4.85
N ILE A 66 -6.85 -6.00 3.60
CA ILE A 66 -6.02 -5.01 2.90
C ILE A 66 -6.24 -3.63 3.51
N ALA A 67 -7.51 -3.23 3.70
CA ALA A 67 -7.86 -1.93 4.27
C ALA A 67 -7.30 -1.77 5.70
N ASN A 68 -7.46 -2.78 6.56
CA ASN A 68 -6.91 -2.76 7.91
C ASN A 68 -5.38 -2.63 7.89
N ALA A 69 -4.69 -3.36 7.01
CA ALA A 69 -3.25 -3.21 6.88
C ALA A 69 -2.85 -1.78 6.46
N VAL A 70 -3.59 -1.14 5.56
CA VAL A 70 -3.34 0.25 5.18
C VAL A 70 -3.60 1.21 6.35
N VAL A 71 -4.70 1.01 7.09
CA VAL A 71 -5.03 1.79 8.28
C VAL A 71 -3.92 1.71 9.32
N ASP A 72 -3.49 0.49 9.67
CA ASP A 72 -2.41 0.26 10.64
C ASP A 72 -1.13 1.04 10.24
N LEU A 73 -0.77 1.00 8.95
CA LEU A 73 0.39 1.72 8.43
C LEU A 73 0.24 3.24 8.55
N VAL A 74 -0.94 3.78 8.23
CA VAL A 74 -1.20 5.22 8.28
C VAL A 74 -1.27 5.72 9.72
N GLU A 75 -1.83 4.93 10.64
CA GLU A 75 -1.86 5.26 12.07
C GLU A 75 -0.45 5.30 12.67
N GLU A 76 0.40 4.33 12.33
CA GLU A 76 1.79 4.32 12.78
C GLU A 76 2.63 5.42 12.12
N ARG A 77 2.36 5.72 10.84
CA ARG A 77 3.17 6.59 9.99
C ARG A 77 2.29 7.46 9.09
N PRO A 78 1.70 8.55 9.61
CA PRO A 78 0.82 9.42 8.83
C PRO A 78 1.54 10.12 7.66
N ASP A 79 2.87 10.18 7.70
CA ASP A 79 3.71 10.73 6.63
C ASP A 79 3.72 9.87 5.35
N VAL A 80 3.13 8.68 5.36
CA VAL A 80 3.01 7.81 4.18
C VAL A 80 1.77 8.08 3.32
N ILE A 81 0.81 8.88 3.80
CA ILE A 81 -0.48 9.11 3.11
C ILE A 81 -0.26 9.55 1.66
N GLU A 82 0.56 10.59 1.45
CA GLU A 82 0.88 11.11 0.11
C GLU A 82 1.59 10.07 -0.80
N LEU A 83 2.22 9.06 -0.21
CA LEU A 83 2.86 7.97 -0.94
C LEU A 83 1.89 6.84 -1.30
N LEU A 84 0.72 6.77 -0.67
CA LEU A 84 -0.28 5.75 -0.95
C LEU A 84 -1.33 6.23 -1.94
N GLN A 85 -1.75 7.49 -1.83
CA GLN A 85 -2.82 8.08 -2.65
C GLN A 85 -2.56 7.91 -4.15
N GLY A 86 -3.58 7.42 -4.86
CA GLY A 86 -3.55 7.23 -6.31
C GLY A 86 -2.53 6.20 -6.80
N ARG A 87 -1.91 5.39 -5.91
CA ARG A 87 -0.90 4.40 -6.30
C ARG A 87 -1.47 3.01 -6.46
N THR A 88 -0.82 2.23 -7.33
CA THR A 88 -1.09 0.80 -7.49
C THR A 88 0.06 0.00 -6.89
N PHE A 89 -0.29 -1.02 -6.12
CA PHE A 89 0.64 -1.99 -5.54
C PHE A 89 0.41 -3.34 -6.19
N ALA A 90 1.46 -3.92 -6.75
CA ALA A 90 1.39 -5.20 -7.44
C ALA A 90 2.58 -6.08 -7.09
N ARG A 91 2.33 -7.38 -7.01
CA ARG A 91 3.35 -8.41 -6.88
C ARG A 91 4.03 -8.62 -8.22
N ALA A 92 5.37 -8.67 -8.20
CA ALA A 92 6.14 -9.15 -9.34
C ALA A 92 6.12 -10.69 -9.37
N PHE A 93 5.81 -11.26 -10.53
CA PHE A 93 5.95 -12.69 -10.82
C PHE A 93 7.22 -12.88 -11.65
N HIS A 94 8.12 -13.73 -11.17
CA HIS A 94 9.39 -14.06 -11.82
C HIS A 94 9.40 -15.53 -12.23
#